data_AF-A0A1G0KTQ5-F1
#
_entry.id   AF-A0A1G0KTQ5-F1
#
_cell.length_a   1.000
_cell.length_b   1.000
_cell.length_c   1.000
_cell.angle_alpha   90.00
_cell.angle_beta   90.00
_cell.angle_gamma   90.00
#
_symmetry.space_group_name_H-M   'P 1'
#
loop_
_entity.id
_entity.type
_entity.pdbx_description
1 polymer ?
#
loop_
_entity_poly.entity_id
_entity_poly.type
_entity_poly.pdbx_seq_one_letter_code
_entity_poly.pdbx_strand_id
1 'polypeptide(L)' 'MLQPKIMLSVGRISAQSLLQTDTPVGRLRGRVHRFGEGQIPLVVTYHPAYLLRSPDQKAKAWDDLQLAVKTFSNLT' A
#
# COMPACT_ATOMS: atom_id res chain seq x y z
N MET A 1 12.36 -12.54 -13.64
CA MET A 1 11.74 -12.00 -12.39
C MET A 1 11.54 -10.50 -12.58
N LEU A 2 10.45 -9.90 -12.08
CA LEU A 2 10.19 -8.47 -12.21
C LEU A 2 10.87 -7.69 -11.07
N GLN A 3 11.48 -6.55 -11.37
CA GLN A 3 12.13 -5.65 -10.40
C GLN A 3 11.37 -4.32 -10.36
N PRO A 4 10.22 -4.25 -9.66
CA PRO A 4 9.42 -3.04 -9.66
C PRO A 4 10.11 -1.92 -8.89
N LYS A 5 9.96 -0.68 -9.37
CA LYS A 5 10.45 0.52 -8.64
C LYS A 5 9.64 0.77 -7.36
N ILE A 6 8.35 0.40 -7.35
CA ILE A 6 7.44 0.56 -6.22
C ILE A 6 6.39 -0.55 -6.25
N MET A 7 5.82 -0.88 -5.10
CA MET A 7 4.66 -1.76 -4.98
C MET A 7 3.50 -1.08 -4.26
N LEU A 8 2.29 -1.41 -4.69
CA LEU A 8 1.04 -1.04 -4.03
C LEU A 8 0.35 -2.33 -3.56
N SER A 9 0.28 -2.52 -2.24
CA SER A 9 -0.47 -3.62 -1.63
C SER A 9 -1.91 -3.19 -1.36
N VAL A 10 -2.83 -4.02 -1.82
CA VAL A 10 -4.26 -3.76 -1.78
C VAL A 10 -4.92 -4.77 -0.85
N GLY A 11 -5.37 -4.31 0.32
CA GLY A 11 -6.05 -5.13 1.30
C GLY A 11 -5.15 -5.91 2.27
N ARG A 12 -5.81 -6.59 3.20
CA ARG A 12 -5.17 -7.23 4.37
C ARG A 12 -4.20 -8.34 4.01
N ILE A 13 -4.64 -9.29 3.19
CA ILE A 13 -3.88 -10.51 2.91
C ILE A 13 -2.54 -10.18 2.25
N SER A 14 -2.55 -9.30 1.23
CA SER A 14 -1.31 -8.88 0.57
C SER A 14 -0.40 -8.09 1.51
N ALA A 15 -0.96 -7.14 2.29
CA ALA A 15 -0.16 -6.30 3.17
C ALA A 15 0.54 -7.12 4.27
N GLN A 16 -0.22 -7.99 4.93
CA GLN A 16 0.28 -8.82 6.01
C GLN A 16 1.30 -9.85 5.53
N SER A 17 1.08 -10.46 4.36
CA SER A 17 2.03 -11.39 3.76
C SER A 17 3.34 -10.70 3.33
N LEU A 18 3.26 -9.52 2.71
CA LEU A 18 4.46 -8.79 2.29
C LEU A 18 5.25 -8.23 3.47
N LEU A 19 4.57 -7.79 4.52
CA LEU A 19 5.18 -7.15 5.70
C LEU A 19 5.44 -8.10 6.87
N GLN A 20 5.06 -9.38 6.74
CA GLN A 20 5.19 -10.39 7.80
C GLN A 20 4.63 -9.91 9.15
N THR A 21 3.39 -9.41 9.13
CA THR A 21 2.74 -8.80 10.30
C THR A 21 1.25 -9.10 10.34
N ASP A 22 0.67 -9.14 11.54
CA ASP A 22 -0.79 -9.21 11.73
C ASP A 22 -1.44 -7.83 11.90
N THR A 23 -0.67 -6.75 11.71
CA THR A 23 -1.17 -5.39 11.89
C THR A 23 -2.36 -5.10 10.96
N PRO A 24 -3.46 -4.52 11.46
CA PRO A 24 -4.59 -4.16 10.61
C PRO A 24 -4.22 -3.13 9.55
N VAL A 25 -4.81 -3.25 8.34
CA VAL A 25 -4.59 -2.34 7.20
C VAL A 25 -4.70 -0.87 7.58
N GLY A 26 -5.68 -0.52 8.44
CA GLY A 26 -5.89 0.86 8.89
C GLY A 26 -4.67 1.49 9.59
N ARG A 27 -3.79 0.70 10.23
CA ARG A 27 -2.54 1.19 10.82
C ARG A 27 -1.36 1.11 9.85
N LEU A 28 -1.44 0.25 8.84
CA LEU A 28 -0.38 0.08 7.83
C LEU A 28 -0.43 1.16 6.75
N ARG A 29 -1.61 1.68 6.41
CA ARG A 29 -1.77 2.72 5.38
C ARG A 29 -1.20 4.08 5.79
N GLY A 30 -1.13 5.01 4.83
CA GLY A 30 -0.66 6.39 5.07
C GLY A 30 0.85 6.55 5.31
N ARG A 31 1.67 5.53 5.03
CA ARG A 31 3.14 5.58 5.11
C ARG A 31 3.78 4.69 4.05
N VAL A 32 5.06 4.94 3.75
CA VAL A 32 5.86 4.09 2.86
C VAL A 32 6.60 3.04 3.69
N HIS A 33 6.40 1.77 3.35
CA HIS A 33 7.13 0.63 3.89
C HIS A 33 8.23 0.17 2.93
N ARG A 34 8.97 -0.86 3.32
CA ARG A 34 10.03 -1.46 2.52
C ARG A 34 9.84 -2.97 2.45
N PHE A 35 10.09 -3.54 1.27
CA PHE A 35 9.97 -4.97 1.03
C PHE A 35 11.24 -5.55 0.43
N GLY A 36 11.62 -6.73 0.95
CA GLY A 36 12.75 -7.52 0.47
C GLY A 36 14.11 -6.86 0.68
N GLU A 37 15.15 -7.53 0.20
CA GLU A 37 16.54 -7.08 0.31
C GLU A 37 16.77 -5.76 -0.46
N GLY A 38 16.14 -5.61 -1.62
CA GLY A 38 16.21 -4.40 -2.43
C GLY A 38 15.48 -3.18 -1.85
N GLN A 39 14.88 -3.29 -0.65
CA GLN A 39 14.18 -2.21 0.04
C GLN A 39 13.17 -1.48 -0.87
N ILE A 40 12.44 -2.27 -1.66
CA ILE A 40 11.48 -1.75 -2.63
C ILE A 40 10.38 -1.02 -1.85
N PRO A 41 10.11 0.27 -2.16
CA PRO A 41 9.06 1.00 -1.46
C PRO A 41 7.70 0.34 -1.69
N LEU A 42 6.95 0.18 -0.59
CA LEU A 42 5.66 -0.49 -0.55
C LEU A 42 4.63 0.42 0.11
N VAL A 43 3.55 0.76 -0.60
CA VAL A 43 2.42 1.49 -0.04
C VAL A 43 1.25 0.53 0.15
N VAL A 44 0.54 0.65 1.27
CA VAL A 44 -0.61 -0.19 1.59
C VAL A 44 -1.89 0.65 1.49
N THR A 45 -2.93 0.10 0.87
CA THR A 45 -4.27 0.70 0.83
C THR A 45 -5.38 -0.33 1.06
N TYR A 46 -6.62 0.14 1.15
CA TYR A 46 -7.80 -0.70 1.32
C TYR A 46 -8.12 -1.54 0.08
N HIS A 47 -8.73 -2.70 0.30
CA HIS A 47 -9.22 -3.53 -0.81
C HIS A 47 -10.45 -2.88 -1.48
N PRO A 48 -10.58 -2.91 -2.82
CA PRO A 48 -11.73 -2.35 -3.54
C PRO A 48 -13.08 -2.84 -3.00
N ALA A 49 -13.22 -4.15 -2.77
CA ALA A 49 -14.45 -4.71 -2.19
C ALA A 49 -14.81 -4.15 -0.79
N TYR A 50 -13.82 -3.72 0.00
CA TYR A 50 -14.08 -3.02 1.26
C TYR A 50 -14.63 -1.61 1.00
N LEU A 51 -14.06 -0.89 0.03
CA LEU A 51 -14.51 0.46 -0.35
C LEU A 51 -15.91 0.49 -0.97
N LEU A 52 -16.38 -0.63 -1.54
CA LEU A 52 -17.77 -0.76 -1.98
C LEU A 52 -18.76 -0.80 -0.81
N ARG A 53 -18.35 -1.37 0.33
CA ARG A 53 -19.16 -1.46 1.55
C ARG A 53 -18.99 -0.25 2.46
N SER A 54 -17.88 0.47 2.35
CA SER A 54 -17.56 1.67 3.12
C SER A 54 -17.08 2.80 2.21
N PRO A 55 -17.99 3.47 1.47
CA PRO A 55 -17.65 4.50 0.50
C PRO A 55 -16.95 5.73 1.09
N ASP A 56 -17.21 6.03 2.36
CA ASP A 56 -16.56 7.08 3.15
C ASP A 56 -15.04 6.88 3.28
N GLN A 57 -14.56 5.64 3.15
CA GLN A 57 -13.13 5.33 3.20
C GLN A 57 -12.40 5.57 1.86
N LYS A 58 -13.11 5.95 0.79
CA LYS A 58 -12.49 6.25 -0.52
C LYS A 58 -11.52 7.42 -0.46
N ALA A 59 -11.81 8.45 0.34
CA ALA A 59 -10.90 9.59 0.51
C ALA A 59 -9.54 9.13 1.06
N LYS A 60 -9.55 8.24 2.06
CA LYS A 60 -8.34 7.63 2.58
C LYS A 60 -7.60 6.80 1.53
N ALA A 61 -8.32 5.96 0.79
CA ALA A 61 -7.69 5.19 -0.28
C ALA A 61 -7.05 6.11 -1.34
N TRP A 62 -7.68 7.25 -1.64
CA TRP A 62 -7.12 8.26 -2.53
C TRP A 62 -5.81 8.85 -2.01
N ASP A 63 -5.74 9.21 -0.73
CA ASP A 63 -4.49 9.70 -0.10
C ASP A 63 -3.36 8.66 -0.23
N ASP A 64 -3.66 7.36 -0.10
CA ASP A 64 -2.68 6.30 -0.26
C ASP A 64 -2.17 6.21 -1.72
N LEU A 65 -3.06 6.40 -2.70
CA LEU A 65 -2.66 6.42 -4.11
C LEU A 65 -1.81 7.64 -4.44
N GLN A 66 -2.16 8.82 -3.90
CA GLN A 66 -1.34 10.02 -4.05
C GLN A 66 0.04 9.83 -3.41
N LEU A 67 0.13 9.17 -2.24
CA LEU A 67 1.39 8.80 -1.62
C LEU A 67 2.21 7.86 -2.52
N ALA A 68 1.58 6.85 -3.14
CA ALA A 68 2.27 5.94 -4.06
C ALA A 68 2.81 6.67 -5.29
N VAL A 69 2.02 7.55 -5.91
CA VAL A 69 2.45 8.36 -7.06
C VAL A 69 3.61 9.28 -6.66
N LYS A 70 3.49 10.02 -5.56
CA LYS A 70 4.57 10.88 -5.05
C LYS A 70 5.84 10.10 -4.79
N THR A 71 5.72 8.91 -4.19
CA THR A 71 6.86 8.01 -3.94
C THR A 71 7.50 7.57 -5.24
N PHE A 72 6.71 7.19 -6.25
CA PHE A 72 7.22 6.79 -7.56
C PHE A 72 7.93 7.94 -8.31
N SER A 73 7.34 9.14 -8.29
CA SER A 73 7.94 10.33 -8.90
C SER A 73 9.28 10.70 -8.28
N ASN A 74 9.49 10.47 -6.98
CA ASN A 74 10.77 10.73 -6.32
C ASN A 74 11.87 9.70 -6.65
N LEU A 75 11.53 8.60 -7.34
CA LEU A 75 12.47 7.54 -7.75
C LEU A 75 12.89 7.67 -9.23
N THR A 76 12.34 8.65 -9.96
CA THR A 76 12.58 8.86 -11.39
C THR A 76 13.15 10.26 -11.60
#